data_AF-A0A7G3ZD61-F1
#
_entry.id   AF-A0A7G3ZD61-F1
#
_cell.length_a   1.000
_cell.length_b   1.000
_cell.length_c   1.000
_cell.angle_alpha   90.00
_cell.angle_beta   90.00
_cell.angle_gamma   90.00
#
_symmetry.space_group_name_H-M   'P 1'
#
loop_
_entity.id
_entity.type
_entity.pdbx_description
1 polymer ?
#
loop_
_entity_poly.entity_id
_entity_poly.type
_entity_poly.pdbx_seq_one_letter_code
_entity_poly.pdbx_strand_id
1 'polypeptide(L)'
;MGNSCNYIPPLSFSPVVGTDVSLYRSGYPMPLNYAFIRDQLHLKTIIYVGDKEELSPEYDEFLRQEKIQFRRIHMVSCRDPDIHERMNEVLRLVVDVDNYPILIHSNKGKHRAGVVVGIIRKLLQGWSLAGIYQEYGIFSGGLKGEADLEFITMFETKLAVPRKKMPDFAIF
;
A
#
# COMPACT_ATOMS: atom_id res chain seq x y z
N MET A 1 -23.08 16.69 -24.68
CA MET A 1 -22.15 15.57 -24.95
C MET A 1 -21.22 15.50 -23.76
N GLY A 2 -21.40 14.52 -22.87
CA GLY A 2 -20.55 14.40 -21.68
C GLY A 2 -19.16 13.96 -22.11
N ASN A 3 -18.13 14.75 -21.79
CA ASN A 3 -16.75 14.30 -21.93
C ASN A 3 -16.60 13.02 -21.10
N SER A 4 -16.43 11.87 -21.75
CA SER A 4 -15.97 10.66 -21.08
C SER A 4 -14.52 10.92 -20.67
N CYS A 5 -14.29 11.33 -19.42
CA CYS A 5 -12.96 11.39 -18.85
C CYS A 5 -12.39 9.96 -18.83
N ASN A 6 -11.50 9.65 -19.77
CA ASN A 6 -10.78 8.38 -19.78
C ASN A 6 -9.76 8.40 -18.63
N TYR A 7 -10.16 7.83 -17.50
CA TYR A 7 -9.27 7.62 -16.38
C TYR A 7 -8.33 6.45 -16.62
N ILE A 8 -7.05 6.64 -16.31
CA ILE A 8 -6.05 5.58 -16.39
C ILE A 8 -5.53 5.32 -14.97
N PRO A 9 -5.90 4.19 -14.33
CA PRO A 9 -5.39 3.87 -13.02
C PRO A 9 -3.88 3.57 -13.07
N PRO A 10 -3.14 3.75 -11.96
CA PRO A 10 -1.73 3.40 -11.89
C PRO A 10 -1.48 1.92 -12.20
N LEU A 11 -0.24 1.60 -12.61
CA LEU A 11 0.17 0.22 -12.84
C LEU A 11 -0.15 -0.66 -11.62
N SER A 12 -0.67 -1.87 -11.83
CA SER A 12 -1.00 -2.82 -10.75
C SER A 12 -1.96 -2.26 -9.68
N PHE A 13 -2.78 -1.26 -10.03
CA PHE A 13 -3.76 -0.70 -9.10
C PHE A 13 -4.83 -1.73 -8.72
N SER A 14 -5.17 -1.80 -7.43
CA SER A 14 -6.30 -2.59 -6.92
C SER A 14 -6.77 -2.07 -5.56
N PRO A 15 -8.08 -2.14 -5.24
CA PRO A 15 -8.55 -2.10 -3.88
C PRO A 15 -7.96 -3.25 -3.06
N VAL A 16 -7.65 -2.98 -1.79
CA VAL A 16 -7.23 -3.97 -0.79
C VAL A 16 -8.33 -4.11 0.27
N VAL A 17 -8.84 -2.98 0.76
CA VAL A 17 -10.00 -2.88 1.66
C VAL A 17 -10.94 -1.83 1.11
N GLY A 18 -12.25 -2.10 1.12
CA GLY A 18 -13.28 -1.18 0.64
C GLY A 18 -14.60 -1.31 1.40
N THR A 19 -14.52 -1.69 2.68
CA THR A 19 -15.68 -1.91 3.56
C THR A 19 -16.02 -0.63 4.33
N ASP A 20 -15.36 -0.44 5.46
CA ASP A 20 -15.46 0.68 6.39
C ASP A 20 -14.48 1.81 6.04
N VAL A 21 -13.36 1.44 5.42
CA VAL A 21 -12.34 2.36 4.92
C VAL A 21 -11.83 1.94 3.54
N SER A 22 -11.19 2.88 2.85
CA SER A 22 -10.64 2.69 1.51
C SER A 22 -9.12 2.55 1.53
N LEU A 23 -8.63 1.30 1.43
CA LEU A 23 -7.21 0.97 1.25
C LEU A 23 -6.96 0.49 -0.18
N TYR A 24 -5.99 1.09 -0.85
CA TYR A 24 -5.59 0.74 -2.21
C TYR A 24 -4.12 0.34 -2.28
N ARG A 25 -3.76 -0.41 -3.32
CA ARG A 25 -2.38 -0.70 -3.71
C ARG A 25 -2.11 -0.26 -5.14
N SER A 26 -0.86 0.08 -5.47
CA SER A 26 -0.41 0.23 -6.86
C SER A 26 1.12 0.20 -7.05
N GLY A 27 1.57 0.34 -8.30
CA GLY A 27 2.89 0.83 -8.67
C GLY A 27 2.96 2.35 -8.64
N TYR A 28 4.10 2.89 -9.07
CA TYR A 28 4.41 4.31 -8.95
C TYR A 28 3.45 5.16 -9.79
N PRO A 29 2.69 6.11 -9.20
CA PRO A 29 1.84 7.02 -9.96
C PRO A 29 2.62 7.88 -10.95
N MET A 30 2.11 8.00 -12.16
CA MET A 30 2.64 8.87 -13.22
C MET A 30 1.60 9.94 -13.58
N PRO A 31 1.98 11.05 -14.25
CA PRO A 31 1.06 12.16 -14.55
C PRO A 31 -0.27 11.74 -15.20
N LEU A 32 -0.24 10.72 -16.07
CA LEU A 32 -1.44 10.16 -16.71
C LEU A 32 -2.46 9.56 -15.71
N ASN A 33 -2.02 9.22 -14.50
CA ASN A 33 -2.84 8.63 -13.44
C ASN A 33 -3.47 9.67 -12.50
N TYR A 34 -2.96 10.90 -12.49
CA TYR A 34 -3.29 11.89 -11.45
C TYR A 34 -4.77 12.27 -11.46
N ALA A 35 -5.38 12.37 -12.64
CA ALA A 35 -6.82 12.60 -12.76
C ALA A 35 -7.64 11.47 -12.10
N PHE A 36 -7.24 10.21 -12.29
CA PHE A 36 -7.89 9.08 -11.62
C PHE A 36 -7.73 9.15 -10.11
N ILE A 37 -6.52 9.40 -9.62
CA ILE A 37 -6.24 9.46 -8.18
C ILE A 37 -7.05 10.60 -7.52
N ARG A 38 -7.01 11.79 -8.12
CA ARG A 38 -7.72 12.97 -7.65
C ARG A 38 -9.24 12.77 -7.65
N ASP A 39 -9.78 12.34 -8.80
CA ASP A 39 -11.22 12.39 -9.04
C ASP A 39 -11.94 11.13 -8.53
N GLN A 40 -11.25 10.01 -8.33
CA GLN A 40 -11.88 8.73 -7.96
C GLN A 40 -11.47 8.21 -6.58
N LEU A 41 -10.25 8.50 -6.12
CA LEU A 41 -9.75 7.92 -4.86
C LEU A 41 -9.81 8.91 -3.69
N HIS A 42 -9.73 10.21 -3.97
CA HIS A 42 -9.74 11.29 -2.97
C HIS A 42 -8.82 10.98 -1.78
N LEU A 43 -7.59 10.58 -2.10
CA LEU A 43 -6.64 10.07 -1.11
C LEU A 43 -6.30 11.13 -0.08
N LYS A 44 -6.24 10.71 1.19
CA LYS A 44 -5.68 11.53 2.27
C LYS A 44 -4.20 11.24 2.45
N THR A 45 -3.81 9.96 2.33
CA THR A 45 -2.45 9.50 2.60
C THR A 45 -1.93 8.63 1.47
N ILE A 46 -0.68 8.86 1.10
CA ILE A 46 0.08 7.95 0.23
C ILE A 46 1.26 7.40 1.01
N ILE A 47 1.39 6.08 1.04
CA ILE A 47 2.52 5.37 1.64
C ILE A 47 3.39 4.81 0.51
N TYR A 48 4.57 5.39 0.31
CA TYR A 48 5.55 4.87 -0.63
C TYR A 48 6.51 3.92 0.08
N VAL A 49 6.47 2.65 -0.32
CA VAL A 49 7.40 1.60 0.12
C VAL A 49 8.39 1.31 -0.99
N GLY A 50 9.53 1.99 -0.97
CA GLY A 50 10.54 1.82 -2.00
C GLY A 50 11.87 2.49 -1.72
N ASP A 51 12.72 2.50 -2.74
CA ASP A 51 14.15 2.86 -2.66
C ASP A 51 14.47 4.21 -3.31
N LYS A 52 13.50 4.84 -3.99
CA LYS A 52 13.72 6.16 -4.59
C LYS A 52 13.85 7.24 -3.51
N GLU A 53 14.98 7.93 -3.54
CA GLU A 53 15.29 9.04 -2.63
C GLU A 53 14.62 10.35 -3.05
N GLU A 54 14.33 10.51 -4.34
CA GLU A 54 13.73 11.74 -4.88
C GLU A 54 12.41 11.44 -5.57
N LEU A 55 11.44 12.34 -5.36
CA LEU A 55 10.19 12.34 -6.13
C LEU A 55 10.43 13.14 -7.42
N SER A 56 9.70 12.79 -8.48
CA SER A 56 9.70 13.67 -9.65
C SER A 56 8.99 14.99 -9.30
N PRO A 57 9.39 16.13 -9.89
CA PRO A 57 8.76 17.42 -9.62
C PRO A 57 7.24 17.40 -9.85
N GLU A 58 6.77 16.66 -10.86
CA GLU A 58 5.35 16.53 -11.17
C GLU A 58 4.59 15.78 -10.07
N TYR A 59 5.23 14.77 -9.45
CA TYR A 59 4.59 14.02 -8.38
C TYR A 59 4.56 14.82 -7.09
N ASP A 60 5.65 15.52 -6.75
CA ASP A 60 5.68 16.41 -5.59
C ASP A 60 4.63 17.52 -5.70
N GLU A 61 4.52 18.16 -6.87
CA GLU A 61 3.51 19.19 -7.11
C GLU A 61 2.08 18.60 -7.02
N PHE A 62 1.84 17.42 -7.57
CA PHE A 62 0.54 16.75 -7.44
C PHE A 62 0.18 16.47 -5.98
N LEU A 63 1.11 15.94 -5.18
CA LEU A 63 0.89 15.68 -3.76
C LEU A 63 0.54 16.96 -3.00
N ARG A 64 1.23 18.07 -3.31
CA ARG A 64 0.96 19.39 -2.71
C ARG A 64 -0.39 19.96 -3.11
N GLN A 65 -0.76 19.89 -4.39
CA GLN A 65 -2.04 20.40 -4.90
C GLN A 65 -3.23 19.66 -4.27
N GLU A 66 -3.14 18.34 -4.20
CA GLU A 66 -4.19 17.49 -3.62
C GLU A 66 -4.12 17.39 -2.09
N LYS A 67 -3.15 18.06 -1.46
CA LYS A 67 -2.92 18.06 0.00
C LYS A 67 -2.78 16.65 0.58
N ILE A 68 -2.16 15.76 -0.18
CA ILE A 68 -1.95 14.36 0.19
C ILE A 68 -0.78 14.27 1.17
N GLN A 69 -0.99 13.58 2.29
CA GLN A 69 0.06 13.26 3.24
C GLN A 69 0.94 12.14 2.68
N PHE A 70 2.11 12.51 2.17
CA PHE A 70 3.07 11.55 1.64
C PHE A 70 3.98 11.00 2.75
N ARG A 71 3.99 9.68 2.90
CA ARG A 71 4.80 8.93 3.86
C ARG A 71 5.77 8.03 3.10
N ARG A 72 7.06 8.37 3.12
CA ARG A 72 8.10 7.53 2.54
C ARG A 72 8.64 6.58 3.59
N ILE A 73 8.59 5.29 3.30
CA ILE A 73 9.19 4.24 4.11
C ILE A 73 10.18 3.51 3.21
N HIS A 74 11.46 3.81 3.42
CA HIS A 74 12.52 3.28 2.57
C HIS A 74 12.59 1.75 2.72
N MET A 75 12.47 1.01 1.62
CA MET A 75 12.54 -0.45 1.59
C MET A 75 13.18 -0.88 0.26
N VAL A 76 14.32 -1.58 0.33
CA VAL A 76 15.00 -2.14 -0.84
C VAL A 76 14.58 -3.60 -1.01
N SER A 77 14.61 -4.36 0.09
CA SER A 77 14.37 -5.80 0.11
C SER A 77 13.69 -6.25 1.41
N CYS A 78 12.98 -7.38 1.36
CA CYS A 78 12.50 -8.07 2.57
C CYS A 78 13.63 -8.61 3.46
N ARG A 79 14.88 -8.55 2.99
CA ARG A 79 16.09 -8.97 3.72
C ARG A 79 16.84 -7.81 4.38
N ASP A 80 16.31 -6.59 4.28
CA ASP A 80 16.96 -5.42 4.90
C ASP A 80 16.97 -5.60 6.43
N PRO A 81 18.06 -5.24 7.15
CA PRO A 81 18.15 -5.42 8.60
C PRO A 81 17.00 -4.76 9.37
N ASP A 82 16.56 -3.58 8.93
CA ASP A 82 15.50 -2.79 9.59
C ASP A 82 14.10 -3.03 8.99
N ILE A 83 13.92 -4.08 8.18
CA ILE A 83 12.64 -4.30 7.48
C ILE A 83 11.47 -4.46 8.45
N HIS A 84 11.73 -5.03 9.63
CA HIS A 84 10.70 -5.25 10.64
C HIS A 84 10.17 -3.92 11.21
N GLU A 85 11.06 -3.00 11.54
CA GLU A 85 10.74 -1.66 12.03
C GLU A 85 9.98 -0.85 10.98
N ARG A 86 10.43 -0.92 9.72
CA ARG A 86 9.81 -0.25 8.58
C ARG A 86 8.41 -0.80 8.30
N MET A 87 8.23 -2.11 8.41
CA MET A 87 6.92 -2.73 8.27
C MET A 87 5.98 -2.31 9.42
N ASN A 88 6.50 -2.24 10.65
CA ASN A 88 5.73 -1.70 11.78
C ASN A 88 5.32 -0.24 11.57
N GLU A 89 6.16 0.59 10.96
CA GLU A 89 5.79 1.97 10.60
C GLU A 89 4.61 2.02 9.62
N VAL A 90 4.63 1.20 8.56
CA VAL A 90 3.50 1.09 7.63
C VAL A 90 2.24 0.64 8.38
N LEU A 91 2.34 -0.40 9.22
CA LEU A 91 1.18 -0.92 9.95
C LEU A 91 0.58 0.15 10.87
N ARG A 92 1.39 0.97 11.55
CA ARG A 92 0.89 2.10 12.37
C ARG A 92 0.06 3.09 11.56
N LEU A 93 0.45 3.35 10.31
CA LEU A 93 -0.32 4.25 9.43
C LEU A 93 -1.63 3.60 8.98
N VAL A 94 -1.60 2.31 8.65
CA VAL A 94 -2.75 1.55 8.14
C VAL A 94 -3.80 1.29 9.24
N VAL A 95 -3.41 1.14 10.49
CA VAL A 95 -4.33 0.87 11.61
C VAL A 95 -4.93 2.12 12.23
N ASP A 96 -4.60 3.31 11.71
CA ASP A 96 -5.19 4.56 12.16
C ASP A 96 -6.19 5.06 11.10
N VAL A 97 -7.48 5.00 11.46
CA VAL A 97 -8.62 5.39 10.63
C VAL A 97 -8.51 6.84 10.12
N ASP A 98 -7.79 7.70 10.86
CA ASP A 98 -7.61 9.09 10.45
C ASP A 98 -6.72 9.24 9.21
N ASN A 99 -5.97 8.22 8.81
CA ASN A 99 -5.11 8.30 7.62
C ASN A 99 -5.87 8.01 6.32
N TYR A 100 -7.11 7.54 6.40
CA TYR A 100 -7.87 7.09 5.23
C TYR A 100 -8.54 8.22 4.44
N PRO A 101 -8.71 8.06 3.10
CA PRO A 101 -8.29 6.93 2.25
C PRO A 101 -6.77 6.84 2.01
N ILE A 102 -6.25 5.60 1.93
CA ILE A 102 -4.80 5.32 1.80
C ILE A 102 -4.50 4.62 0.47
N LEU A 103 -3.44 5.05 -0.22
CA LEU A 103 -2.79 4.28 -1.27
C LEU A 103 -1.38 3.85 -0.84
N ILE A 104 -1.12 2.54 -0.85
CA ILE A 104 0.22 1.98 -0.70
C ILE A 104 0.80 1.73 -2.09
N HIS A 105 1.97 2.29 -2.39
CA HIS A 105 2.64 1.98 -3.65
C HIS A 105 4.14 1.72 -3.50
N SER A 106 4.68 0.98 -4.47
CA SER A 106 6.12 0.81 -4.67
C SER A 106 6.46 1.20 -6.11
N ASN A 107 7.64 0.85 -6.62
CA ASN A 107 8.00 1.19 -8.01
C ASN A 107 7.06 0.52 -9.04
N LYS A 108 6.78 -0.78 -8.90
CA LYS A 108 5.93 -1.56 -9.83
C LYS A 108 4.65 -2.13 -9.20
N GLY A 109 4.47 -1.97 -7.89
CA GLY A 109 3.31 -2.51 -7.17
C GLY A 109 3.33 -4.03 -7.02
N LYS A 110 4.51 -4.65 -7.18
CA LYS A 110 4.73 -6.11 -7.14
C LYS A 110 5.22 -6.54 -5.76
N HIS A 111 6.52 -6.79 -5.62
CA HIS A 111 7.19 -7.33 -4.43
C HIS A 111 6.93 -6.54 -3.14
N ARG A 112 7.50 -5.33 -2.99
CA ARG A 112 7.40 -4.52 -1.75
C ARG A 112 5.96 -4.21 -1.34
N ALA A 113 5.14 -3.71 -2.27
CA ALA A 113 3.73 -3.48 -2.00
C ALA A 113 2.97 -4.80 -1.71
N GLY A 114 3.36 -5.90 -2.35
CA GLY A 114 2.80 -7.23 -2.13
C GLY A 114 3.14 -7.81 -0.77
N VAL A 115 4.36 -7.62 -0.27
CA VAL A 115 4.77 -7.99 1.09
C VAL A 115 3.93 -7.25 2.12
N VAL A 116 3.82 -5.93 1.97
CA VAL A 116 2.98 -5.10 2.84
C VAL A 116 1.54 -5.58 2.86
N VAL A 117 0.94 -5.76 1.67
CA VAL A 117 -0.45 -6.22 1.55
C VAL A 117 -0.62 -7.63 2.12
N GLY A 118 0.32 -8.54 1.88
CA GLY A 118 0.28 -9.90 2.43
C GLY A 118 0.33 -9.92 3.96
N ILE A 119 1.13 -9.03 4.57
CA ILE A 119 1.18 -8.87 6.03
C ILE A 119 -0.13 -8.26 6.57
N ILE A 120 -0.73 -7.30 5.85
CA ILE A 120 -2.06 -6.78 6.19
C ILE A 120 -3.12 -7.89 6.14
N ARG A 121 -3.15 -8.70 5.07
CA ARG A 121 -4.05 -9.85 4.95
C ARG A 121 -3.87 -10.82 6.12
N LYS A 122 -2.62 -11.17 6.45
CA LYS A 122 -2.27 -12.11 7.51
C LYS A 122 -2.69 -11.59 8.88
N LEU A 123 -2.18 -10.43 9.27
CA LEU A 123 -2.28 -9.94 10.66
C LEU A 123 -3.57 -9.19 10.92
N LEU A 124 -4.04 -8.38 9.98
CA LEU A 124 -5.19 -7.51 10.20
C LEU A 124 -6.49 -8.17 9.77
N GLN A 125 -6.47 -9.08 8.79
CA GLN A 125 -7.70 -9.70 8.26
C GLN A 125 -7.80 -11.21 8.51
N GLY A 126 -6.76 -11.83 9.06
CA GLY A 126 -6.76 -13.25 9.41
C GLY A 126 -6.86 -14.19 8.20
N TRP A 127 -6.38 -13.78 7.02
CA TRP A 127 -6.41 -14.64 5.83
C TRP A 127 -5.49 -15.84 5.99
N SER A 128 -5.86 -16.95 5.34
CA SER A 128 -4.97 -18.12 5.23
C SER A 128 -3.75 -17.81 4.36
N LEU A 129 -2.61 -18.44 4.67
CA LEU A 129 -1.37 -18.27 3.88
C LEU A 129 -1.57 -18.66 2.41
N ALA A 130 -2.36 -19.69 2.12
CA ALA A 130 -2.67 -20.10 0.74
C ALA A 130 -3.35 -18.97 -0.05
N GLY A 131 -4.34 -18.29 0.54
CA GLY A 131 -5.01 -17.15 -0.09
C GLY A 131 -4.08 -15.96 -0.29
N ILE A 132 -3.21 -15.70 0.69
CA ILE A 132 -2.21 -14.63 0.61
C ILE A 132 -1.22 -14.89 -0.52
N TYR A 133 -0.73 -16.13 -0.64
CA TYR A 133 0.23 -16.52 -1.67
C TYR A 133 -0.39 -16.43 -3.06
N GLN A 134 -1.66 -16.81 -3.19
CA GLN A 134 -2.40 -16.67 -4.45
C GLN A 134 -2.56 -15.20 -4.85
N GLU A 135 -2.97 -14.31 -3.94
CA GLU A 135 -3.07 -12.87 -4.21
C GLU A 135 -1.71 -12.29 -4.59
N TYR A 136 -0.66 -12.61 -3.82
CA TYR A 136 0.71 -12.17 -4.12
C TYR A 136 1.16 -12.65 -5.52
N GLY A 137 0.85 -13.89 -5.89
CA GLY A 137 1.16 -14.47 -7.21
C GLY A 137 0.54 -13.70 -8.36
N ILE A 138 -0.73 -13.29 -8.22
CA ILE A 138 -1.46 -12.49 -9.23
C ILE A 138 -0.74 -11.17 -9.52
N PHE A 139 -0.30 -10.44 -8.49
CA PHE A 139 0.35 -9.13 -8.67
C PHE A 139 1.83 -9.22 -9.02
N SER A 140 2.57 -10.21 -8.52
CA SER A 140 3.98 -10.40 -8.85
C SER A 140 4.17 -10.95 -10.27
N GLY A 141 3.18 -11.67 -10.79
CA GLY A 141 3.27 -12.43 -12.05
C GLY A 141 3.91 -13.81 -11.84
N GLY A 142 3.85 -14.37 -10.63
CA GLY A 142 4.33 -15.71 -10.30
C GLY A 142 5.86 -15.90 -10.31
N LEU A 143 6.65 -14.83 -10.39
CA LEU A 143 8.11 -14.89 -10.50
C LEU A 143 8.79 -14.35 -9.22
N LYS A 144 9.86 -15.03 -8.77
CA LYS A 144 10.82 -14.54 -7.75
C LYS A 144 10.15 -13.97 -6.49
N GLY A 145 9.47 -14.82 -5.73
CA GLY A 145 8.73 -14.42 -4.52
C GLY A 145 9.01 -15.23 -3.26
N GLU A 146 9.85 -16.28 -3.29
CA GLU A 146 10.02 -17.19 -2.15
C GLU A 146 10.42 -16.48 -0.85
N ALA A 147 11.43 -15.60 -0.92
CA ALA A 147 11.86 -14.83 0.24
C ALA A 147 10.78 -13.85 0.74
N ASP A 148 9.99 -13.27 -0.17
CA ASP A 148 8.88 -12.39 0.19
C ASP A 148 7.77 -13.17 0.90
N LEU A 149 7.41 -14.36 0.39
CA LEU A 149 6.39 -15.24 0.98
C LEU A 149 6.84 -15.80 2.33
N GLU A 150 8.11 -16.20 2.45
CA GLU A 150 8.72 -16.61 3.71
C GLU A 150 8.66 -15.47 4.73
N PHE A 151 9.05 -14.25 4.33
CA PHE A 151 8.99 -13.08 5.20
C PHE A 151 7.55 -12.79 5.66
N ILE A 152 6.55 -12.80 4.75
CA ILE A 152 5.14 -12.63 5.11
C ILE A 152 4.73 -13.68 6.18
N THR A 153 5.11 -14.94 5.96
CA THR A 153 4.76 -16.05 6.86
C THR A 153 5.42 -15.93 8.22
N MET A 154 6.66 -15.47 8.30
CA MET A 154 7.40 -15.35 9.55
C MET A 154 7.14 -14.03 10.28
N PHE A 155 6.64 -12.99 9.60
CA PHE A 155 6.49 -11.67 10.19
C PHE A 155 5.47 -11.65 11.33
N GLU A 156 5.89 -11.18 12.50
CA GLU A 156 5.06 -10.91 13.66
C GLU A 156 5.29 -9.48 14.17
N THR A 157 4.32 -8.94 14.89
CA THR A 157 4.42 -7.62 15.50
C THR A 157 3.76 -7.60 16.87
N LYS A 158 4.23 -6.71 17.74
CA LYS A 158 3.64 -6.40 19.05
C LYS A 158 2.99 -5.02 19.04
N LEU A 159 2.49 -4.59 17.88
CA LEU A 159 1.87 -3.28 17.71
C LEU A 159 0.67 -3.14 18.67
N ALA A 160 0.70 -2.13 19.52
CA ALA A 160 -0.43 -1.77 20.36
C ALA A 160 -1.10 -0.51 19.78
N VAL A 161 -2.38 -0.61 19.47
CA VAL A 161 -3.15 0.48 18.84
C VAL A 161 -4.38 0.76 19.69
N PRO A 162 -4.70 2.04 19.97
CA PRO A 162 -5.97 2.37 20.61
C PRO A 162 -7.16 1.93 19.75
N ARG A 163 -8.04 1.10 20.31
CA ARG A 163 -9.21 0.55 19.60
C ARG A 163 -10.09 1.61 18.93
N LYS A 164 -10.17 2.82 19.50
CA LYS A 164 -10.93 3.96 18.93
C LYS A 164 -10.41 4.44 17.56
N LYS A 165 -9.12 4.21 17.27
CA LYS A 165 -8.47 4.61 16.02
C LYS A 165 -8.46 3.49 14.99
N MET A 166 -8.79 2.26 15.40
CA MET A 166 -8.68 1.12 14.50
C MET A 166 -9.86 1.05 13.53
N PRO A 167 -9.60 0.77 12.24
CA PRO A 167 -10.65 0.41 11.30
C PRO A 167 -11.21 -0.98 11.62
N ASP A 168 -12.46 -1.23 11.24
CA ASP A 168 -13.20 -2.46 11.57
C ASP A 168 -12.63 -3.70 10.88
N PHE A 169 -11.96 -3.53 9.74
CA PHE A 169 -11.31 -4.66 9.07
C PHE A 169 -10.13 -5.23 9.85
N ALA A 170 -9.57 -4.51 10.83
CA ALA A 170 -8.37 -4.89 11.57
C ALA A 170 -8.72 -5.66 12.86
N ILE A 171 -8.41 -6.96 12.90
CA ILE A 171 -8.90 -7.90 13.92
C ILE A 171 -7.99 -8.11 15.15
N PHE A 172 -7.05 -7.20 15.43
CA PHE A 172 -6.06 -7.35 16.53
C PHE A 172 -6.63 -7.92 17.85
#